data_AF-A0A7S4LMR4-F1
#
_entry.id   AF-A0A7S4LMR4-F1
#
_cell.length_a   1.000
_cell.length_b   1.000
_cell.length_c   1.000
_cell.angle_alpha   90.00
_cell.angle_beta   90.00
_cell.angle_gamma   90.00
#
_symmetry.space_group_name_H-M   'P 1'
#
loop_
_entity.id
_entity.type
_entity.pdbx_description
1 polymer ?
#
loop_
_entity_poly.entity_id
_entity_poly.type
_entity_poly.pdbx_seq_one_letter_code
_entity_poly.pdbx_strand_id
1 'polypeptide(L)'
;IFFRGHNMPKQKGSKKKSLHKRKPYDAEGHERASIHKDPNEEPRPMTRGKIQTRHKLEWRQLRDRLREMDQDKKMITSATPELKRLKRAKRKEMQALKQEMEERHKRELNEFDAAKVKIEKDELAKIVAPALSNLQELELKSMFKGMLK
;
A
#
# COMPACT_ATOMS: atom_id res chain seq x y z
N ILE A 1 -6.45 0.24 63.15
CA ILE A 1 -7.33 -0.70 62.43
C ILE A 1 -8.17 0.13 61.45
N PHE A 2 -7.84 0.09 60.15
CA PHE A 2 -8.61 0.77 59.10
C PHE A 2 -9.37 -0.28 58.29
N PHE A 3 -10.70 -0.31 58.42
CA PHE A 3 -11.61 -0.98 57.49
C PHE A 3 -12.49 0.12 56.87
N ARG A 4 -12.46 0.39 55.56
CA ARG A 4 -12.93 -0.41 54.41
C ARG A 4 -14.18 0.27 53.82
N GLY A 5 -13.94 1.38 53.13
CA GLY A 5 -14.94 1.98 52.23
C GLY A 5 -15.04 1.13 50.95
N HIS A 6 -16.03 0.24 50.89
CA HIS A 6 -16.40 -0.44 49.66
C HIS A 6 -17.13 0.54 48.74
N ASN A 7 -16.47 0.95 47.66
CA ASN A 7 -17.13 1.54 46.51
C ASN A 7 -17.44 0.40 45.53
N MET A 8 -18.68 -0.08 45.53
CA MET A 8 -19.15 -1.09 44.57
C MET A 8 -19.42 -0.42 43.21
N PRO A 9 -18.91 -0.96 42.09
CA PRO A 9 -19.10 -0.38 40.77
C PRO A 9 -20.54 -0.54 40.26
N LYS A 10 -21.09 0.57 39.73
CA LYS A 10 -22.37 0.63 39.03
C LYS A 10 -22.41 -0.39 37.89
N GLN A 11 -23.41 -1.27 37.91
CA GLN A 11 -23.75 -2.17 36.81
C GLN A 11 -24.01 -1.36 35.54
N LYS A 12 -23.08 -1.41 34.59
CA LYS A 12 -23.28 -0.89 33.23
C LYS A 12 -23.88 -2.00 32.37
N GLY A 13 -24.99 -1.66 31.71
CA GLY A 13 -25.88 -2.56 30.99
C GLY A 13 -25.19 -3.53 30.03
N SER A 14 -25.67 -4.76 30.07
CA SER A 14 -25.40 -5.81 29.10
C SER A 14 -25.91 -5.39 27.71
N LYS A 15 -25.02 -4.83 26.89
CA LYS A 15 -25.25 -4.78 25.44
C LYS A 15 -25.28 -6.21 24.93
N LYS A 16 -26.48 -6.73 24.66
CA LYS A 16 -26.73 -7.98 23.95
C LYS A 16 -25.91 -7.97 22.65
N LYS A 17 -24.87 -8.80 22.57
CA LYS A 17 -24.17 -9.08 21.31
C LYS A 17 -25.16 -9.84 20.43
N SER A 18 -25.58 -9.25 19.30
CA SER A 18 -26.34 -10.01 18.31
C SER A 18 -25.41 -11.08 17.74
N LEU A 19 -25.70 -12.32 18.12
CA LEU A 19 -25.04 -13.51 17.64
C LEU A 19 -25.38 -13.63 16.14
N HIS A 20 -24.55 -13.05 15.27
CA HIS A 20 -24.61 -13.34 13.85
C HIS A 20 -24.24 -14.81 13.71
N LYS A 21 -25.28 -15.66 13.61
CA LYS A 21 -25.17 -17.05 13.17
C LYS A 21 -24.44 -17.03 11.83
N ARG A 22 -23.15 -17.36 11.85
CA ARG A 22 -22.43 -17.70 10.62
C ARG A 22 -23.14 -18.93 10.07
N LYS A 23 -23.71 -18.80 8.86
CA LYS A 23 -24.21 -19.95 8.11
C LYS A 23 -23.04 -20.95 7.95
N PRO A 24 -23.28 -22.26 8.07
CA PRO A 24 -22.27 -23.27 7.78
C PRO A 24 -21.81 -23.09 6.33
N TYR A 25 -20.51 -23.24 6.13
CA TYR A 25 -19.86 -23.21 4.83
C TYR A 25 -20.30 -24.45 4.07
N ASP A 26 -21.21 -24.29 3.11
CA ASP A 26 -21.57 -25.35 2.18
C ASP A 26 -20.34 -25.64 1.31
N ALA A 27 -19.75 -26.81 1.54
CA ALA A 27 -18.67 -27.36 0.75
C ALA A 27 -19.26 -27.93 -0.54
N GLU A 28 -19.49 -27.08 -1.54
CA GLU A 28 -19.61 -27.45 -2.97
C GLU A 28 -19.93 -26.18 -3.78
N GLY A 29 -19.11 -25.88 -4.80
CA GLY A 29 -19.48 -24.89 -5.82
C GLY A 29 -18.88 -23.48 -5.70
N HIS A 30 -17.63 -23.32 -5.25
CA HIS A 30 -16.86 -22.17 -5.75
C HIS A 30 -16.12 -22.59 -7.00
N GLU A 31 -16.81 -22.42 -8.13
CA GLU A 31 -16.21 -22.33 -9.44
C GLU A 31 -14.98 -21.44 -9.34
N ARG A 32 -13.83 -22.11 -9.39
CA ARG A 32 -12.54 -21.52 -9.64
C ARG A 32 -12.71 -20.80 -10.98
N ALA A 33 -12.96 -19.49 -10.94
CA ALA A 33 -12.98 -18.65 -12.12
C ALA A 33 -11.68 -18.92 -12.86
N SER A 34 -11.78 -19.79 -13.87
CA SER A 34 -10.72 -20.10 -14.80
C SER A 34 -10.51 -18.80 -15.54
N ILE A 35 -9.54 -18.02 -15.07
CA ILE A 35 -9.01 -16.89 -15.80
C ILE A 35 -8.34 -17.52 -17.02
N HIS A 36 -9.14 -17.76 -18.05
CA HIS A 36 -8.66 -17.91 -19.41
C HIS A 36 -7.97 -16.58 -19.73
N LYS A 37 -6.66 -16.52 -19.48
CA LYS A 37 -5.84 -15.40 -19.93
C LYS A 37 -5.69 -15.57 -21.42
N ASP A 38 -6.41 -14.73 -22.17
CA ASP A 38 -6.13 -14.53 -23.58
C ASP A 38 -4.65 -14.11 -23.72
N PRO A 39 -3.80 -14.87 -24.45
CA PRO A 39 -2.38 -14.57 -24.57
C PRO A 39 -2.09 -13.25 -25.31
N ASN A 40 -3.10 -12.60 -25.90
CA ASN A 40 -3.00 -11.29 -26.54
C ASN A 40 -3.49 -10.12 -25.67
N GLU A 41 -3.87 -10.35 -24.41
CA GLU A 41 -4.25 -9.25 -23.53
C GLU A 41 -2.99 -8.43 -23.17
N GLU A 42 -2.82 -7.27 -23.82
CA GLU A 42 -1.80 -6.29 -23.45
C GLU A 42 -1.77 -6.16 -21.92
N PRO A 43 -0.59 -6.18 -21.27
CA PRO A 43 -0.50 -6.18 -19.83
C PRO A 43 -1.20 -4.93 -19.29
N ARG A 44 -2.45 -5.10 -18.81
CA ARG A 44 -3.29 -4.00 -18.35
C ARG A 44 -2.46 -3.18 -17.35
N PRO A 45 -2.36 -1.85 -17.53
CA PRO A 45 -1.54 -1.02 -16.67
C PRO A 45 -1.95 -1.23 -15.22
N MET A 46 -0.99 -1.54 -14.33
CA MET A 46 -1.28 -1.69 -12.91
C MET A 46 -1.91 -0.41 -12.41
N THR A 47 -3.11 -0.48 -11.84
CA THR A 47 -3.70 0.70 -11.19
C THR A 47 -3.08 0.90 -9.82
N ARG A 48 -3.04 2.15 -9.34
CA ARG A 48 -2.62 2.48 -7.97
C ARG A 48 -3.32 1.62 -6.91
N GLY A 49 -4.61 1.32 -7.11
CA GLY A 49 -5.39 0.46 -6.22
C GLY A 49 -4.90 -1.00 -6.16
N LYS A 50 -4.41 -1.57 -7.28
CA LYS A 50 -3.80 -2.91 -7.30
C LYS A 50 -2.47 -2.91 -6.54
N ILE A 51 -1.63 -1.88 -6.71
CA ILE A 51 -0.37 -1.72 -5.97
C ILE A 51 -0.65 -1.67 -4.47
N GLN A 52 -1.59 -0.83 -4.03
CA GLN A 52 -1.98 -0.74 -2.62
C GLN A 52 -2.56 -2.04 -2.07
N THR A 53 -3.30 -2.80 -2.88
CA THR A 53 -3.83 -4.11 -2.46
C THR A 53 -2.71 -5.11 -2.23
N ARG A 54 -1.70 -5.15 -3.12
CA ARG A 54 -0.49 -5.96 -2.93
C ARG A 54 0.26 -5.54 -1.67
N HIS A 55 0.50 -4.24 -1.46
CA HIS A 55 1.13 -3.72 -0.23
C HIS A 55 0.41 -4.17 1.04
N LYS A 56 -0.92 -4.18 1.04
CA LYS A 56 -1.72 -4.68 2.19
C LYS A 56 -1.47 -6.17 2.47
N LEU A 57 -1.29 -6.99 1.44
CA LEU A 57 -0.96 -8.41 1.59
C LEU A 57 0.46 -8.59 2.12
N GLU A 58 1.42 -7.86 1.57
CA GLU A 58 2.82 -7.88 2.01
C GLU A 58 2.95 -7.42 3.46
N TRP A 59 2.20 -6.39 3.87
CA TRP A 59 2.12 -5.97 5.27
C TRP A 59 1.50 -7.03 6.19
N ARG A 60 0.56 -7.84 5.71
CA ARG A 60 0.03 -8.96 6.50
C ARG A 60 1.11 -10.02 6.71
N GLN A 61 1.78 -10.44 5.65
CA GLN A 61 2.87 -11.42 5.71
C GLN A 61 4.01 -10.94 6.61
N LEU A 62 4.41 -9.67 6.51
CA LEU A 62 5.43 -9.11 7.39
C LEU A 62 4.97 -9.12 8.85
N ARG A 63 3.71 -8.79 9.14
CA ARG A 63 3.21 -8.84 10.53
C ARG A 63 3.25 -10.25 11.11
N ASP A 64 2.94 -11.27 10.30
CA ASP A 64 3.00 -12.65 10.74
C ASP A 64 4.46 -13.08 11.00
N ARG A 65 5.38 -12.78 10.07
CA ARG A 65 6.83 -12.98 10.27
C ARG A 65 7.37 -12.25 11.51
N LEU A 66 6.93 -11.02 11.76
CA LEU A 66 7.34 -10.26 12.93
C LEU A 66 6.80 -10.85 14.24
N ARG A 67 5.63 -11.51 14.21
CA ARG A 67 5.11 -12.25 15.38
C ARG A 67 5.95 -13.47 15.68
N GLU A 68 6.34 -14.23 14.66
CA GLU A 68 7.26 -15.37 14.80
C GLU A 68 8.60 -14.91 15.40
N MET A 69 9.21 -13.85 14.82
CA MET A 69 10.45 -13.29 15.36
C MET A 69 10.31 -12.75 16.80
N ASP A 70 9.12 -12.24 17.17
CA ASP A 70 8.86 -11.81 18.55
C ASP A 70 8.77 -13.01 19.50
N GLN A 71 8.19 -14.13 19.06
CA GLN A 71 8.17 -15.39 19.81
C GLN A 71 9.59 -15.92 19.99
N ASP A 72 10.40 -16.01 18.92
CA ASP A 72 11.81 -16.42 18.99
C ASP A 72 12.59 -15.55 19.99
N LYS A 73 12.40 -14.23 19.91
CA LYS A 73 13.03 -13.27 20.83
C LYS A 73 12.59 -13.47 22.29
N LYS A 74 11.36 -13.93 22.54
CA LYS A 74 10.86 -14.26 23.89
C LYS A 74 11.50 -15.53 24.43
N MET A 75 11.77 -16.51 23.57
CA MET A 75 12.48 -17.74 23.95
C MET A 75 13.95 -17.48 24.32
N ILE A 76 14.56 -16.42 23.77
CA ILE A 76 15.91 -15.99 24.15
C ILE A 76 15.90 -15.38 25.56
N THR A 77 16.54 -16.08 26.50
CA THR A 77 16.76 -15.58 27.87
C THR A 77 17.77 -14.42 27.86
N SER A 78 17.90 -13.71 28.98
CA SER A 78 18.84 -12.59 29.10
C SER A 78 19.91 -12.86 30.16
N ALA A 79 20.21 -14.14 30.38
CA ALA A 79 21.13 -14.61 31.42
C ALA A 79 22.58 -14.22 31.14
N THR A 80 23.03 -14.26 29.88
CA THR A 80 24.41 -13.92 29.50
C THR A 80 24.48 -12.65 28.66
N PRO A 81 25.62 -11.93 28.64
CA PRO A 81 25.84 -10.78 27.76
C PRO A 81 25.62 -11.09 26.27
N GLU A 82 26.00 -12.29 25.83
CA GLU A 82 25.82 -12.75 24.45
C GLU A 82 24.33 -12.90 24.09
N LEU A 83 23.54 -13.53 24.95
CA LEU A 83 22.09 -13.67 24.75
C LEU A 83 21.39 -12.30 24.78
N LYS A 84 21.85 -11.35 25.62
CA LYS A 84 21.38 -9.96 25.57
C LYS A 84 21.69 -9.29 24.22
N ARG A 85 22.89 -9.50 23.65
CA ARG A 85 23.26 -8.99 22.33
C ARG A 85 22.39 -9.61 21.23
N LEU A 86 22.16 -10.92 21.27
CA LEU A 86 21.29 -11.62 20.33
C LEU A 86 19.85 -11.08 20.36
N LYS A 87 19.30 -10.86 21.56
CA LYS A 87 17.95 -10.28 21.74
C LYS A 87 17.84 -8.86 21.19
N ARG A 88 18.90 -8.05 21.35
CA ARG A 88 19.02 -6.71 20.74
C ARG A 88 19.13 -6.79 19.22
N ALA A 89 19.92 -7.73 18.69
CA ALA A 89 20.05 -7.94 17.25
C ALA A 89 18.71 -8.31 16.63
N LYS A 90 17.96 -9.25 17.22
CA LYS A 90 16.60 -9.61 16.78
C LYS A 90 15.64 -8.41 16.80
N ARG A 91 15.72 -7.55 17.82
CA ARG A 91 14.93 -6.31 17.86
C ARG A 91 15.29 -5.37 16.70
N LYS A 92 16.58 -5.18 16.41
CA LYS A 92 17.04 -4.36 15.29
C LYS A 92 16.59 -4.93 13.95
N GLU A 93 16.70 -6.24 13.76
CA GLU A 93 16.26 -6.97 12.57
C GLU A 93 14.75 -6.75 12.32
N MET A 94 13.92 -6.89 13.36
CA MET A 94 12.48 -6.61 13.28
C MET A 94 12.16 -5.16 12.89
N GLN A 95 12.96 -4.20 13.36
CA GLN A 95 12.76 -2.79 13.03
C GLN A 95 13.21 -2.47 11.60
N ALA A 96 14.35 -3.03 11.18
CA ALA A 96 14.87 -2.90 9.82
C ALA A 96 13.87 -3.43 8.79
N LEU A 97 13.29 -4.63 9.01
CA LEU A 97 12.28 -5.20 8.11
C LEU A 97 11.04 -4.31 7.95
N LYS A 98 10.62 -3.60 9.01
CA LYS A 98 9.50 -2.65 8.93
C LYS A 98 9.87 -1.44 8.08
N GLN A 99 11.04 -0.87 8.32
CA GLN A 99 11.52 0.32 7.60
C GLN A 99 11.74 0.01 6.12
N GLU A 100 12.37 -1.12 5.81
CA GLU A 100 12.60 -1.57 4.44
C GLU A 100 11.27 -1.74 3.68
N MET A 101 10.27 -2.36 4.30
CA MET A 101 8.94 -2.53 3.68
C MET A 101 8.23 -1.18 3.45
N GLU A 102 8.32 -0.27 4.43
CA GLU A 102 7.74 1.07 4.31
C GLU A 102 8.40 1.88 3.18
N GLU A 103 9.73 1.89 3.13
CA GLU A 103 10.50 2.57 2.10
C GLU A 103 10.24 2.00 0.71
N ARG A 104 10.19 0.67 0.59
CA ARG A 104 9.88 -0.01 -0.67
C ARG A 104 8.49 0.37 -1.18
N HIS A 105 7.47 0.32 -0.32
CA HIS A 105 6.10 0.65 -0.70
C HIS A 105 5.95 2.14 -1.05
N LYS A 106 6.62 3.02 -0.31
CA LYS A 106 6.63 4.46 -0.59
C LYS A 106 7.30 4.75 -1.93
N ARG A 107 8.46 4.13 -2.20
CA ARG A 107 9.17 4.29 -3.47
C ARG A 107 8.31 3.84 -4.63
N GLU A 108 7.69 2.67 -4.52
CA GLU A 108 6.86 2.14 -5.60
C GLU A 108 5.63 3.00 -5.91
N LEU A 109 4.95 3.56 -4.89
CA LEU A 109 3.86 4.49 -5.12
C LEU A 109 4.36 5.80 -5.76
N ASN A 110 5.51 6.30 -5.33
CA ASN A 110 6.10 7.51 -5.91
C ASN A 110 6.51 7.31 -7.36
N GLU A 111 7.11 6.16 -7.70
CA GLU A 111 7.47 5.80 -9.08
C GLU A 111 6.23 5.69 -9.96
N PHE A 112 5.16 5.09 -9.44
CA PHE A 112 3.88 5.03 -10.12
C PHE A 112 3.28 6.43 -10.38
N ASP A 113 3.23 7.27 -9.35
CA ASP A 113 2.66 8.62 -9.45
C ASP A 113 3.53 9.50 -10.39
N ALA A 114 4.86 9.36 -10.36
CA ALA A 114 5.77 10.05 -11.28
C ALA A 114 5.60 9.60 -12.73
N ALA A 115 5.40 8.30 -12.98
CA ALA A 115 5.12 7.77 -14.31
C ALA A 115 3.80 8.33 -14.85
N LYS A 116 2.76 8.44 -14.02
CA LYS A 116 1.47 9.03 -14.40
C LYS A 116 1.61 10.50 -14.81
N VAL A 117 2.33 11.29 -14.02
CA VAL A 117 2.61 12.71 -14.34
C VAL A 117 3.40 12.84 -15.64
N LYS A 118 4.36 11.94 -15.89
CA LYS A 118 5.13 11.94 -17.15
C LYS A 118 4.22 11.65 -18.35
N ILE A 119 3.35 10.65 -18.26
CA ILE A 119 2.38 10.33 -19.31
C ILE A 119 1.46 11.53 -19.59
N GLU A 120 0.91 12.15 -18.54
CA GLU A 120 0.05 13.33 -18.70
C GLU A 120 0.79 14.51 -19.37
N LYS A 121 2.07 14.73 -19.03
CA LYS A 121 2.91 15.75 -19.68
C LYS A 121 3.19 15.41 -21.15
N ASP A 122 3.51 14.16 -21.45
CA ASP A 122 3.79 13.71 -22.81
C ASP A 122 2.53 13.78 -23.70
N GLU A 123 1.36 13.47 -23.14
CA GLU A 123 0.06 13.64 -23.80
C GLU A 123 -0.27 15.12 -24.05
N LEU A 124 -0.06 15.98 -23.05
CA LEU A 124 -0.23 17.44 -23.23
C LEU A 124 0.73 17.98 -24.28
N ALA A 125 1.99 17.55 -24.30
CA ALA A 125 2.97 17.97 -25.28
C ALA A 125 2.54 17.60 -26.72
N LYS A 126 1.94 16.43 -26.92
CA LYS A 126 1.39 16.02 -28.23
C LYS A 126 0.25 16.91 -28.70
N ILE A 127 -0.52 17.49 -27.79
CA ILE A 127 -1.63 18.39 -28.13
C ILE A 127 -1.14 19.82 -28.35
N VAL A 128 -0.27 20.30 -27.46
CA VAL A 128 0.17 21.70 -27.41
C VAL A 128 1.22 22.01 -28.48
N ALA A 129 2.15 21.09 -28.79
CA ALA A 129 3.22 21.36 -29.75
C ALA A 129 2.70 21.64 -31.19
N PRO A 130 1.75 20.86 -31.74
CA PRO A 130 1.15 21.18 -33.04
C PRO A 130 0.34 22.49 -33.01
N ALA A 131 -0.38 22.75 -31.92
CA ALA A 131 -1.19 23.96 -31.76
C ALA A 131 -0.31 25.23 -31.75
N LEU A 132 0.83 25.20 -31.05
CA LEU A 132 1.80 26.29 -31.03
C LEU A 132 2.48 26.49 -32.39
N SER A 133 2.85 25.40 -33.07
CA SER A 133 3.43 25.48 -34.42
C SER A 133 2.48 26.14 -35.41
N ASN A 134 1.19 25.76 -35.38
CA ASN A 134 0.16 26.37 -36.23
C ASN A 134 -0.04 27.86 -35.94
N LEU A 135 0.09 28.28 -34.68
CA LEU A 135 -0.04 29.67 -34.28
C LEU A 135 1.14 30.53 -34.77
N GLN A 136 2.36 30.01 -34.66
CA GLN A 136 3.57 30.64 -35.20
C GLN A 136 3.51 30.79 -36.72
N GLU A 137 3.01 29.79 -37.44
CA GLU A 137 2.80 29.88 -38.89
C GLU A 137 1.81 30.99 -39.28
N LEU A 138 0.72 31.15 -38.52
CA LEU A 138 -0.27 32.20 -38.77
C LEU A 138 0.30 33.59 -38.51
N GLU A 139 1.09 33.75 -37.45
CA GLU A 139 1.75 35.01 -37.12
C GLU A 139 2.77 35.42 -38.20
N LEU A 140 3.60 34.48 -38.65
CA LEU A 140 4.52 34.69 -39.78
C LEU A 140 3.78 35.10 -41.06
N LYS A 141 2.71 34.37 -41.42
CA LYS A 141 1.89 34.70 -42.60
C LYS A 141 1.25 36.10 -42.50
N SER A 142 0.86 36.52 -41.30
CA SER A 142 0.34 37.87 -41.03
C SER A 142 1.40 38.95 -41.24
N MET A 143 2.61 38.77 -40.72
CA MET A 143 3.71 39.74 -40.84
C MET A 143 4.14 39.94 -42.30
N PHE A 144 4.30 38.87 -43.07
CA PHE A 144 4.69 38.97 -44.48
C PHE A 144 3.62 39.60 -45.37
N LYS A 145 2.33 39.45 -45.03
CA LYS A 145 1.24 40.10 -45.77
C LYS A 145 1.21 41.63 -45.60
N GLY A 146 1.79 42.14 -44.52
CA GLY A 146 1.94 43.58 -44.27
C GLY A 146 3.11 44.23 -45.02
N MET A 147 4.13 43.47 -45.44
CA MET A 147 5.33 43.99 -46.13
C MET A 147 5.20 44.07 -47.66
N LEU A 148 4.16 43.47 -48.25
CA LEU A 148 3.93 43.43 -49.71
C LEU A 148 2.97 44.53 -50.21
N LYS A 149 2.73 45.58 -49.41
CA LYS A 149 2.01 46.80 -49.81
C LYS A 149 2.96 47.99 -49.79
#